data_AF-A0A936K3R9-F1
#
_entry.id   AF-A0A936K3R9-F1
#
_cell.length_a   1.000
_cell.length_b   1.000
_cell.length_c   1.000
_cell.angle_alpha   90.00
_cell.angle_beta   90.00
_cell.angle_gamma   90.00
#
_symmetry.space_group_name_H-M   'P 1'
#
loop_
_entity.id
_entity.type
_entity.pdbx_description
1 polymer ?
#
loop_
_entity_poly.entity_id
_entity_poly.type
_entity_poly.pdbx_seq_one_letter_code
_entity_poly.pdbx_strand_id
1 'polypeptide(L)'
;MTSFKTLLLREWYQHRLGWMVIVAAPLFIALLALLVGHVTVNVNDTDVVLDFGRAPALALATAAIVGTGVLSFVLAWFSALLQSPGLARRDQQDRSIEFWLSLPVGHLPALSAPLLVHLLLFPLAALGLGMLAGHLVSLLLVARFIGLGEWFSLPWGLIALAWLSTMLRTALGLVLATIWLSPLILLVMAASAWLKRWGIPALAIGLVVLANLLDKVFGYRAVWDLGRELMINVGRSFVYGASPGGMRFTPTSDPVEVLRAYPSWAAGDAWHSLQALNSPLLLLALAISSVCFGLLVWRRKRS
;
A
#
# COMPACT_ATOMS: atom_id res chain seq x y z
N MET A 1 -20.07 11.32 -16.92
CA MET A 1 -19.17 11.49 -15.75
C MET A 1 -19.88 11.38 -14.39
N THR A 2 -21.18 11.68 -14.29
CA THR A 2 -21.96 11.55 -13.05
C THR A 2 -22.02 10.11 -12.51
N SER A 3 -22.23 9.10 -13.38
CA SER A 3 -22.39 7.71 -12.93
C SER A 3 -21.13 7.11 -12.30
N PHE A 4 -19.93 7.41 -12.81
CA PHE A 4 -18.69 6.89 -12.23
C PHE A 4 -18.45 7.46 -10.83
N LYS A 5 -18.68 8.76 -10.62
CA LYS A 5 -18.64 9.39 -9.30
C LYS A 5 -19.59 8.71 -8.32
N THR A 6 -20.82 8.39 -8.75
CA THR A 6 -21.79 7.65 -7.93
C THR A 6 -21.27 6.27 -7.54
N LEU A 7 -20.61 5.54 -8.44
CA LEU A 7 -19.97 4.27 -8.11
C LEU A 7 -18.86 4.43 -7.07
N LEU A 8 -18.02 5.45 -7.17
CA LEU A 8 -17.00 5.73 -6.16
C LEU A 8 -17.61 6.03 -4.78
N LEU A 9 -18.68 6.85 -4.75
CA LEU A 9 -19.41 7.17 -3.52
C LEU A 9 -20.06 5.94 -2.90
N ARG A 10 -20.61 5.04 -3.72
CA ARG A 10 -21.15 3.75 -3.25
C ARG A 10 -20.09 2.97 -2.48
N GLU A 11 -18.90 2.81 -3.04
CA GLU A 11 -17.81 2.07 -2.37
C GLU A 11 -17.48 2.66 -1.01
N TRP A 12 -17.41 3.99 -0.92
CA TRP A 12 -17.24 4.67 0.36
C TRP A 12 -18.36 4.35 1.35
N TYR A 13 -19.64 4.51 0.97
CA TYR A 13 -20.75 4.27 1.89
C TYR A 13 -20.82 2.82 2.39
N GLN A 14 -20.46 1.86 1.54
CA GLN A 14 -20.47 0.45 1.90
C GLN A 14 -19.38 0.08 2.91
N HIS A 15 -18.18 0.68 2.78
CA HIS A 15 -17.01 0.25 3.54
C HIS A 15 -16.51 1.24 4.59
N ARG A 16 -17.11 2.44 4.68
CA ARG A 16 -16.65 3.55 5.55
C ARG A 16 -16.31 3.12 6.97
N LEU A 17 -17.11 2.27 7.59
CA LEU A 17 -16.90 1.89 8.99
C LEU A 17 -15.66 1.01 9.14
N GLY A 18 -15.52 -0.02 8.32
CA GLY A 18 -14.32 -0.87 8.33
C GLY A 18 -13.07 -0.08 7.99
N TRP A 19 -13.15 0.83 7.03
CA TRP A 19 -12.04 1.72 6.65
C TRP A 19 -11.65 2.69 7.78
N MET A 20 -12.62 3.31 8.46
CA MET A 20 -12.33 4.17 9.61
C MET A 20 -11.62 3.42 10.73
N VAL A 21 -12.05 2.18 11.04
CA VAL A 21 -11.39 1.33 12.04
C VAL A 21 -9.95 1.03 11.66
N ILE A 22 -9.70 0.64 10.40
CA ILE A 22 -8.35 0.35 9.90
C ILE A 22 -7.45 1.58 9.99
N VAL A 23 -7.96 2.75 9.56
CA VAL A 23 -7.19 4.00 9.56
C VAL A 23 -6.90 4.47 11.00
N ALA A 24 -7.82 4.26 11.93
CA ALA A 24 -7.67 4.68 13.32
C ALA A 24 -6.79 3.72 14.15
N ALA A 25 -6.62 2.46 13.74
CA ALA A 25 -5.88 1.47 14.52
C ALA A 25 -4.43 1.91 14.87
N PRO A 26 -3.62 2.47 13.94
CA PRO A 26 -2.29 2.99 14.28
C PRO A 26 -2.29 4.10 15.31
N LEU A 27 -3.28 5.00 15.27
CA LEU A 27 -3.44 6.04 16.28
C LEU A 27 -3.69 5.41 17.65
N PHE A 28 -4.62 4.45 17.76
CA PHE A 28 -4.89 3.77 19.02
C PHE A 28 -3.67 3.00 19.55
N ILE A 29 -2.94 2.30 18.68
CA ILE A 29 -1.70 1.61 19.06
C ILE A 29 -0.67 2.61 19.60
N ALA A 30 -0.49 3.75 18.93
CA ALA A 30 0.44 4.78 19.38
C ALA A 30 0.01 5.40 20.72
N LEU A 31 -1.29 5.61 20.94
CA LEU A 31 -1.82 6.09 22.21
C LEU A 31 -1.62 5.08 23.35
N LEU A 32 -1.70 3.79 23.07
CA LEU A 32 -1.36 2.75 24.04
C LEU A 32 0.15 2.72 24.32
N ALA A 33 0.98 2.91 23.30
CA ALA A 33 2.43 2.97 23.44
C ALA A 33 2.89 4.13 24.34
N LEU A 34 2.15 5.25 24.35
CA LEU A 34 2.37 6.34 25.31
C LEU A 34 2.38 5.81 26.75
N LEU A 35 1.47 4.89 27.11
CA LEU A 35 1.34 4.38 28.48
C LEU A 35 2.60 3.64 28.98
N VAL A 36 3.31 2.95 28.09
CA VAL A 36 4.44 2.06 28.43
C VAL A 36 5.80 2.79 28.44
N GLY A 37 5.96 3.83 27.60
CA GLY A 37 7.14 4.70 27.59
C GLY A 37 8.42 4.16 26.96
N HIS A 38 8.43 2.90 26.54
CA HIS A 38 9.49 2.30 25.74
C HIS A 38 8.90 1.22 24.83
N VAL A 39 9.59 0.92 23.73
CA VAL A 39 9.22 -0.17 22.81
C VAL A 39 10.46 -1.01 22.55
N THR A 40 10.35 -2.32 22.78
CA THR A 40 11.37 -3.29 22.42
C THR A 40 11.07 -3.81 21.01
N VAL A 41 12.02 -3.67 20.09
CA VAL A 41 11.91 -4.22 18.74
C VAL A 41 13.06 -5.20 18.55
N ASN A 42 12.73 -6.46 18.30
CA ASN A 42 13.72 -7.45 17.92
C ASN A 42 14.05 -7.30 16.42
N VAL A 43 15.30 -6.97 16.11
CA VAL A 43 15.80 -6.86 14.73
C VAL A 43 17.02 -7.76 14.62
N ASN A 44 16.96 -8.79 13.77
CA ASN A 44 18.05 -9.75 13.53
C ASN A 44 18.61 -10.38 14.83
N ASP A 45 17.72 -10.90 15.69
CA ASP A 45 18.07 -11.51 16.99
C ASP A 45 18.74 -10.55 17.99
N THR A 46 18.65 -9.24 17.74
CA THR A 46 19.07 -8.20 18.68
C THR A 46 17.86 -7.40 19.15
N ASP A 47 17.67 -7.33 20.46
CA ASP A 47 16.63 -6.50 21.06
C ASP A 47 17.09 -5.04 21.06
N VAL A 48 16.47 -4.23 20.21
CA VAL A 48 16.66 -2.79 20.19
C VAL A 48 15.58 -2.16 21.06
N VAL A 49 15.99 -1.61 22.21
CA VAL A 49 15.09 -0.87 23.09
C VAL A 49 15.05 0.59 22.63
N LEU A 50 13.89 1.03 22.16
CA LEU A 50 13.60 2.42 21.87
C LEU A 50 13.09 3.08 23.15
N ASP A 51 14.00 3.79 23.83
CA ASP A 51 13.69 4.65 24.97
C ASP A 51 13.28 6.04 24.46
N PHE A 52 12.00 6.38 24.60
CA PHE A 52 11.45 7.65 24.13
C PHE A 52 12.00 8.86 24.90
N GLY A 53 12.43 8.68 26.15
CA GLY A 53 13.01 9.76 26.96
C GLY A 53 14.44 10.14 26.55
N ARG A 54 15.12 9.28 25.79
CA ARG A 54 16.48 9.53 25.28
C ARG A 54 16.52 9.90 23.80
N ALA A 55 15.40 9.74 23.10
CA ALA A 55 15.30 10.08 21.69
C ALA A 55 15.27 11.62 21.50
N PRO A 56 15.98 12.17 20.49
CA PRO A 56 15.84 13.58 20.14
C PRO A 56 14.38 13.91 19.76
N ALA A 57 13.88 15.08 20.18
CA ALA A 57 12.49 15.49 19.91
C ALA A 57 12.13 15.45 18.42
N LEU A 58 13.07 15.86 17.57
CA LEU A 58 12.92 15.81 16.12
C LEU A 58 12.75 14.38 15.60
N ALA A 59 13.54 13.44 16.10
CA ALA A 59 13.44 12.02 15.71
C ALA A 59 12.10 11.42 16.18
N LEU A 60 11.71 11.69 17.43
CA LEU A 60 10.45 11.21 18.00
C LEU A 60 9.23 11.77 17.24
N ALA A 61 9.23 13.07 16.93
CA ALA A 61 8.16 13.72 16.20
C ALA A 61 8.04 13.20 14.75
N THR A 62 9.16 13.12 14.03
CA THR A 62 9.15 12.64 12.64
C THR A 62 8.79 11.17 12.54
N ALA A 63 9.31 10.33 13.43
CA ALA A 63 8.95 8.92 13.53
C ALA A 63 7.46 8.72 13.85
N ALA A 64 6.88 9.55 14.72
CA ALA A 64 5.45 9.51 15.00
C ALA A 64 4.61 9.89 13.77
N ILE A 65 4.93 11.01 13.11
CA ILE A 65 4.20 11.50 11.93
C ILE A 65 4.26 10.48 10.79
N VAL A 66 5.48 10.07 10.42
CA VAL A 66 5.70 9.14 9.30
C VAL A 66 5.24 7.74 9.67
N GLY A 67 5.55 7.26 10.87
CA GLY A 67 5.20 5.92 11.33
C GLY A 67 3.70 5.69 11.40
N THR A 68 2.92 6.62 11.97
CA THR A 68 1.46 6.52 11.98
C THR A 68 0.90 6.52 10.56
N GLY A 69 1.38 7.42 9.68
CA GLY A 69 0.96 7.48 8.28
C GLY A 69 1.25 6.21 7.49
N VAL A 70 2.50 5.73 7.54
CA VAL A 70 2.94 4.52 6.82
C VAL A 70 2.24 3.28 7.36
N LEU A 71 2.05 3.16 8.67
CA LEU A 71 1.33 2.02 9.24
C LEU A 71 -0.15 2.03 8.82
N SER A 72 -0.83 3.18 8.85
CA SER A 72 -2.21 3.31 8.35
C SER A 72 -2.30 2.93 6.87
N PHE A 73 -1.34 3.39 6.07
CA PHE A 73 -1.22 3.04 4.66
C PHE A 73 -1.05 1.53 4.45
N VAL A 74 -0.09 0.89 5.13
CA VAL A 74 0.20 -0.54 4.98
C VAL A 74 -1.01 -1.38 5.38
N LEU A 75 -1.66 -1.07 6.50
CA LEU A 75 -2.87 -1.78 6.93
C LEU A 75 -4.01 -1.62 5.92
N ALA A 76 -4.23 -0.40 5.42
CA ALA A 76 -5.25 -0.13 4.42
C ALA A 76 -4.97 -0.85 3.09
N TRP A 77 -3.73 -0.79 2.59
CA TRP A 77 -3.34 -1.42 1.35
C TRP A 77 -3.41 -2.95 1.43
N PHE A 78 -2.91 -3.54 2.53
CA PHE A 78 -3.01 -4.98 2.74
C PHE A 78 -4.46 -5.45 2.85
N SER A 79 -5.29 -4.73 3.61
CA SER A 79 -6.73 -5.03 3.71
C SER A 79 -7.42 -4.94 2.34
N ALA A 80 -7.09 -3.94 1.54
CA ALA A 80 -7.62 -3.81 0.18
C ALA A 80 -7.19 -4.98 -0.73
N LEU A 81 -5.93 -5.42 -0.65
CA LEU A 81 -5.43 -6.57 -1.41
C LEU A 81 -6.17 -7.85 -1.03
N LEU A 82 -6.41 -8.09 0.26
CA LEU A 82 -7.19 -9.24 0.75
C LEU A 82 -8.65 -9.21 0.30
N GLN A 83 -9.25 -8.03 0.21
CA GLN A 83 -10.65 -7.86 -0.21
C GLN A 83 -10.83 -7.89 -1.74
N SER A 84 -9.79 -7.55 -2.50
CA SER A 84 -9.85 -7.43 -3.96
C SER A 84 -10.44 -8.65 -4.69
N PRO A 85 -10.16 -9.92 -4.32
CA PRO A 85 -10.71 -11.09 -5.00
C PRO A 85 -12.24 -11.15 -4.98
N GLY A 86 -12.85 -10.62 -3.90
CA GLY A 86 -14.30 -10.62 -3.71
C GLY A 86 -15.03 -9.57 -4.54
N LEU A 87 -14.35 -8.51 -4.99
CA LEU A 87 -14.98 -7.37 -5.66
C LEU A 87 -15.70 -7.76 -6.95
N ALA A 88 -15.18 -8.75 -7.69
CA ALA A 88 -15.79 -9.22 -8.94
C ALA A 88 -17.15 -9.92 -8.74
N ARG A 89 -17.42 -10.44 -7.53
CA ARG A 89 -18.60 -11.25 -7.24
C ARG A 89 -19.58 -10.61 -6.27
N ARG A 90 -19.18 -9.56 -5.56
CA ARG A 90 -20.01 -8.89 -4.56
C ARG A 90 -21.41 -8.58 -5.10
N ASP A 91 -21.50 -7.93 -6.25
CA ASP A 91 -22.78 -7.52 -6.86
C ASP A 91 -23.67 -8.72 -7.23
N GLN A 92 -23.10 -9.90 -7.47
CA GLN A 92 -23.87 -11.13 -7.71
C GLN A 92 -24.35 -11.76 -6.41
N GLN A 93 -23.54 -11.66 -5.35
CA GLN A 93 -23.84 -12.25 -4.05
C GLN A 93 -24.97 -11.51 -3.33
N ASP A 94 -25.03 -10.18 -3.46
CA ASP A 94 -26.09 -9.34 -2.89
C ASP A 94 -27.28 -9.13 -3.84
N ARG A 95 -27.27 -9.79 -5.02
CA ARG A 95 -28.24 -9.62 -6.13
C ARG A 95 -28.38 -8.17 -6.62
N SER A 96 -27.52 -7.25 -6.22
CA SER A 96 -27.56 -5.87 -6.69
C SER A 96 -27.20 -5.74 -8.18
N ILE A 97 -26.60 -6.78 -8.77
CA ILE A 97 -26.26 -6.81 -10.20
C ILE A 97 -27.46 -6.54 -11.11
N GLU A 98 -28.66 -7.02 -10.77
CA GLU A 98 -29.89 -6.79 -11.55
C GLU A 98 -30.25 -5.30 -11.62
N PHE A 99 -30.12 -4.61 -10.49
CA PHE A 99 -30.27 -3.16 -10.40
C PHE A 99 -29.17 -2.42 -11.19
N TRP A 100 -27.92 -2.87 -11.13
CA TRP A 100 -26.85 -2.21 -11.89
C TRP A 100 -26.95 -2.42 -13.39
N LEU A 101 -27.51 -3.55 -13.83
CA LEU A 101 -27.76 -3.84 -15.24
C LEU A 101 -28.96 -3.05 -15.80
N SER A 102 -29.91 -2.63 -14.95
CA SER A 102 -31.01 -1.76 -15.38
C SER A 102 -30.59 -0.29 -15.54
N LEU A 103 -29.49 0.12 -14.93
CA LEU A 103 -28.91 1.44 -15.12
C LEU A 103 -28.06 1.51 -16.40
N PRO A 104 -27.96 2.69 -17.05
CA PRO A 104 -27.12 2.89 -18.23
C PRO A 104 -25.63 2.99 -17.85
N VAL A 105 -25.11 2.00 -17.13
CA VAL A 105 -23.74 1.91 -16.63
C VAL A 105 -23.05 0.74 -17.31
N GLY A 106 -21.96 1.01 -18.03
CA GLY A 106 -21.17 -0.06 -18.65
C GLY A 106 -20.50 -0.98 -17.62
N HIS A 107 -20.23 -2.22 -18.01
CA HIS A 107 -19.52 -3.20 -17.16
C HIS A 107 -18.10 -2.77 -16.77
N LEU A 108 -17.45 -1.96 -17.62
CA LEU A 108 -16.11 -1.42 -17.37
C LEU A 108 -16.10 -0.47 -16.15
N PRO A 109 -16.91 0.60 -16.11
CA PRO A 109 -17.11 1.41 -14.89
C PRO A 109 -17.44 0.60 -13.64
N ALA A 110 -18.31 -0.41 -13.76
CA ALA A 110 -18.75 -1.21 -12.62
C ALA A 110 -17.64 -2.06 -11.99
N LEU A 111 -16.60 -2.44 -12.75
CA LEU A 111 -15.43 -3.16 -12.24
C LEU A 111 -14.27 -2.22 -11.87
N SER A 112 -14.03 -1.19 -12.68
CA SER A 112 -12.93 -0.25 -12.48
C SER A 112 -13.11 0.67 -11.28
N ALA A 113 -14.34 1.09 -10.96
CA ALA A 113 -14.60 1.94 -9.80
C ALA A 113 -14.23 1.24 -8.46
N PRO A 114 -14.70 0.02 -8.16
CA PRO A 114 -14.27 -0.70 -6.95
C PRO A 114 -12.75 -0.90 -6.88
N LEU A 115 -12.13 -1.27 -8.01
CA LEU A 115 -10.67 -1.44 -8.10
C LEU A 115 -9.92 -0.15 -7.77
N LEU A 116 -10.32 0.97 -8.38
CA LEU A 116 -9.72 2.28 -8.15
C LEU A 116 -9.86 2.69 -6.68
N VAL A 117 -11.04 2.49 -6.09
CA VAL A 117 -11.27 2.88 -4.70
C VAL A 117 -10.45 2.04 -3.73
N HIS A 118 -10.49 0.71 -3.87
CA HIS A 118 -9.81 -0.17 -2.92
C HIS A 118 -8.29 -0.14 -3.08
N LEU A 119 -7.79 -0.18 -4.31
CA LEU A 119 -6.36 -0.34 -4.55
C LEU A 119 -5.60 0.99 -4.49
N LEU A 120 -6.25 2.12 -4.78
CA LEU A 120 -5.59 3.43 -4.83
C LEU A 120 -6.18 4.43 -3.84
N LEU A 121 -7.46 4.79 -3.97
CA LEU A 121 -8.00 5.94 -3.22
C LEU A 121 -8.05 5.70 -1.71
N PHE A 122 -8.46 4.51 -1.27
CA PHE A 122 -8.53 4.19 0.15
C PHE A 122 -7.14 4.16 0.81
N PRO A 123 -6.12 3.45 0.28
CA PRO A 123 -4.78 3.49 0.85
C PRO A 123 -4.15 4.90 0.84
N LEU A 124 -4.39 5.71 -0.21
CA LEU A 124 -3.93 7.10 -0.24
C LEU A 124 -4.62 7.97 0.83
N ALA A 125 -5.93 7.80 1.02
CA ALA A 125 -6.66 8.48 2.09
C ALA A 125 -6.14 8.04 3.47
N ALA A 126 -5.86 6.75 3.64
CA ALA A 126 -5.29 6.20 4.88
C ALA A 126 -3.89 6.76 5.17
N LEU A 127 -3.04 6.91 4.16
CA LEU A 127 -1.74 7.56 4.28
C LEU A 127 -1.91 9.01 4.78
N GLY A 128 -2.71 9.81 4.08
CA GLY A 128 -2.92 11.22 4.43
C GLY A 128 -3.52 11.40 5.83
N LEU A 129 -4.60 10.68 6.14
CA LEU A 129 -5.25 10.73 7.46
C LEU A 129 -4.34 10.19 8.57
N GLY A 130 -3.58 9.13 8.31
CA GLY A 130 -2.62 8.58 9.26
C GLY A 130 -1.49 9.56 9.56
N MET A 131 -0.96 10.26 8.56
CA MET A 131 0.06 11.29 8.79
C MET A 131 -0.48 12.50 9.53
N LEU A 132 -1.73 12.90 9.28
CA LEU A 132 -2.40 13.96 10.05
C LEU A 132 -2.59 13.54 11.50
N ALA A 133 -3.07 12.32 11.76
CA ALA A 133 -3.15 11.75 13.10
C ALA A 133 -1.77 11.65 13.77
N GLY A 134 -0.72 11.38 12.99
CA GLY A 134 0.65 11.34 13.45
C GLY A 134 1.16 12.67 14.02
N HIS A 135 0.60 13.82 13.64
CA HIS A 135 0.92 15.11 14.28
C HIS A 135 0.41 15.16 15.73
N LEU A 136 -0.78 14.63 15.98
CA LEU A 136 -1.31 14.49 17.34
C LEU A 136 -0.45 13.53 18.16
N VAL A 137 -0.08 12.39 17.58
CA VAL A 137 0.82 11.42 18.23
C VAL A 137 2.18 12.05 18.54
N SER A 138 2.76 12.80 17.59
CA SER A 138 4.01 13.55 17.77
C SER A 138 3.92 14.53 18.92
N LEU A 139 2.85 15.34 18.98
CA LEU A 139 2.63 16.29 20.05
C LEU A 139 2.59 15.59 21.41
N LEU A 140 1.79 14.53 21.54
CA LEU A 140 1.62 13.80 22.78
C LEU A 140 2.91 13.09 23.23
N LEU A 141 3.66 12.50 22.30
CA LEU A 141 4.93 11.83 22.60
C LEU A 141 6.00 12.84 23.05
N VAL A 142 6.21 13.91 22.29
CA VAL A 142 7.24 14.91 22.63
C VAL A 142 6.87 15.64 23.91
N ALA A 143 5.61 16.06 24.08
CA ALA A 143 5.17 16.73 25.30
C ALA A 143 5.31 15.86 26.55
N ARG A 144 5.07 14.54 26.43
CA ARG A 144 5.18 13.60 27.55
C ARG A 144 6.63 13.28 27.94
N PHE A 145 7.50 13.02 26.96
CA PHE A 145 8.82 12.44 27.23
C PHE A 145 9.97 13.46 27.23
N ILE A 146 9.77 14.63 26.63
CA ILE A 146 10.85 15.61 26.45
C ILE A 146 10.40 16.98 26.96
N GLY A 147 9.22 17.42 26.54
CA GLY A 147 8.60 18.68 26.98
C GLY A 147 7.84 19.37 25.86
N LEU A 148 6.78 20.10 26.22
CA LEU A 148 5.93 20.78 25.24
C LEU A 148 6.67 21.88 24.47
N GLY A 149 7.61 22.59 25.12
CA GLY A 149 8.42 23.63 24.47
C GLY A 149 9.27 23.10 23.32
N GLU A 150 9.81 21.89 23.45
CA GLU A 150 10.63 21.24 22.43
C GLU A 150 9.83 21.00 21.14
N TRP A 151 8.55 20.67 21.25
CA TRP A 151 7.67 20.47 20.09
C TRP A 151 7.49 21.77 19.27
N PHE A 152 7.36 22.92 19.94
CA PHE A 152 7.27 24.22 19.27
C PHE A 152 8.62 24.68 18.69
N SER A 153 9.74 24.17 19.20
CA SER A 153 11.09 24.47 18.71
C SER A 153 11.50 23.68 17.46
N LEU A 154 10.69 22.68 17.06
CA LEU A 154 11.02 21.81 15.94
C LEU A 154 11.13 22.59 14.62
N PRO A 155 12.02 22.16 13.69
CA PRO A 155 12.16 22.76 12.37
C PRO A 155 10.98 22.39 11.45
N TRP A 156 9.80 22.94 11.72
CA TRP A 156 8.54 22.61 11.05
C TRP A 156 8.60 22.74 9.52
N GLY A 157 9.38 23.68 9.00
CA GLY A 157 9.61 23.80 7.56
C GLY A 157 10.26 22.55 6.96
N LEU A 158 11.30 22.00 7.61
CA LEU A 158 11.96 20.78 7.16
C LEU A 158 11.05 19.55 7.34
N ILE A 159 10.32 19.49 8.46
CA ILE A 159 9.35 18.41 8.72
C ILE A 159 8.26 18.42 7.65
N ALA A 160 7.70 19.58 7.30
CA ALA A 160 6.66 19.70 6.28
C ALA A 160 7.15 19.28 4.88
N LEU A 161 8.39 19.64 4.52
CA LEU A 161 9.01 19.21 3.26
C LEU A 161 9.24 17.70 3.22
N ALA A 162 9.77 17.11 4.30
CA ALA A 162 9.96 15.68 4.40
C ALA A 162 8.62 14.93 4.39
N TRP A 163 7.62 15.45 5.09
CA TRP A 163 6.24 14.94 5.11
C TRP A 163 5.63 14.90 3.71
N LEU A 164 5.66 16.03 2.98
CA LEU A 164 5.13 16.11 1.62
C LEU A 164 5.90 15.19 0.66
N SER A 165 7.23 15.16 0.76
CA SER A 165 8.08 14.29 -0.06
C SER A 165 7.77 12.81 0.19
N THR A 166 7.58 12.41 1.45
CA THR A 166 7.20 11.05 1.83
C THR A 166 5.82 10.70 1.26
N MET A 167 4.85 11.61 1.39
CA MET A 167 3.49 11.41 0.91
C MET A 167 3.45 11.23 -0.61
N LEU A 168 4.12 12.11 -1.36
CA LEU A 168 4.20 12.02 -2.82
C LEU A 168 4.95 10.78 -3.28
N ARG A 169 6.09 10.47 -2.65
CA ARG A 169 6.89 9.28 -2.98
C ARG A 169 6.12 7.98 -2.73
N THR A 170 5.43 7.89 -1.59
CA THR A 170 4.62 6.72 -1.24
C THR A 170 3.39 6.61 -2.14
N ALA A 171 2.76 7.74 -2.49
CA ALA A 171 1.63 7.75 -3.42
C ALA A 171 2.02 7.26 -4.82
N LEU A 172 3.15 7.73 -5.35
CA LEU A 172 3.71 7.20 -6.60
C LEU A 172 4.01 5.71 -6.46
N GLY A 173 4.66 5.32 -5.35
CA GLY A 173 5.01 3.92 -5.09
C GLY A 173 3.79 3.00 -5.06
N LEU A 174 2.67 3.44 -4.49
CA LEU A 174 1.41 2.70 -4.51
C LEU A 174 0.90 2.49 -5.94
N VAL A 175 0.92 3.53 -6.78
CA VAL A 175 0.48 3.44 -8.17
C VAL A 175 1.34 2.43 -8.93
N LEU A 176 2.67 2.56 -8.82
CA LEU A 176 3.62 1.65 -9.49
C LEU A 176 3.49 0.22 -8.96
N ALA A 177 3.40 0.04 -7.64
CA ALA A 177 3.21 -1.27 -7.02
C ALA A 177 1.91 -1.93 -7.48
N THR A 178 0.83 -1.16 -7.59
CA THR A 178 -0.46 -1.66 -8.08
C THR A 178 -0.36 -2.11 -9.55
N ILE A 179 0.39 -1.38 -10.38
CA ILE A 179 0.65 -1.78 -11.77
C ILE A 179 1.47 -3.08 -11.82
N TRP A 180 2.52 -3.21 -11.02
CA TRP A 180 3.33 -4.44 -10.97
C TRP A 180 2.57 -5.63 -10.41
N LEU A 181 1.65 -5.39 -9.46
CA LEU A 181 0.86 -6.42 -8.81
C LEU A 181 -0.46 -6.73 -9.56
N SER A 182 -0.86 -5.90 -10.54
CA SER A 182 -2.11 -6.06 -11.28
C SER A 182 -2.29 -7.42 -11.93
N PRO A 183 -1.28 -8.11 -12.53
CA PRO A 183 -1.51 -9.43 -13.10
C PRO A 183 -1.93 -10.44 -12.03
N LEU A 184 -1.34 -10.37 -10.82
CA LEU A 184 -1.69 -11.27 -9.72
C LEU A 184 -3.07 -10.92 -9.15
N ILE A 185 -3.35 -9.64 -8.90
CA ILE A 185 -4.66 -9.18 -8.40
C ILE A 185 -5.78 -9.63 -9.34
N LEU A 186 -5.63 -9.32 -10.64
CA LEU A 186 -6.67 -9.60 -11.64
C LEU A 186 -6.79 -11.09 -11.92
N LEU A 187 -5.70 -11.86 -11.87
CA LEU A 187 -5.74 -13.32 -12.00
C LEU A 187 -6.50 -13.96 -10.83
N VAL A 188 -6.25 -13.52 -9.60
CA VAL A 188 -6.95 -14.01 -8.41
C VAL A 188 -8.44 -13.62 -8.44
N MET A 189 -8.74 -12.38 -8.81
CA MET A 189 -10.12 -11.92 -9.02
C MET A 189 -10.83 -12.72 -10.10
N ALA A 190 -10.15 -12.96 -11.23
CA ALA A 190 -10.67 -13.79 -12.30
C ALA A 190 -10.94 -15.19 -11.76
N ALA A 191 -9.97 -15.92 -11.21
CA ALA A 191 -10.20 -17.24 -10.63
C ALA A 191 -11.40 -17.27 -9.65
N SER A 192 -11.51 -16.24 -8.80
CA SER A 192 -12.60 -16.10 -7.83
C SER A 192 -13.97 -15.92 -8.49
N ALA A 193 -14.06 -15.22 -9.62
CA ALA A 193 -15.29 -15.01 -10.38
C ALA A 193 -15.89 -16.31 -10.98
N TRP A 194 -15.08 -17.33 -11.28
CA TRP A 194 -15.54 -18.63 -11.82
C TRP A 194 -15.65 -19.69 -10.74
N LEU A 195 -14.64 -19.80 -9.88
CA LEU A 195 -14.51 -20.89 -8.90
C LEU A 195 -15.10 -20.53 -7.51
N LYS A 196 -15.67 -19.33 -7.39
CA LYS A 196 -16.31 -18.85 -6.17
C LYS A 196 -15.32 -18.83 -4.98
N ARG A 197 -15.66 -19.50 -3.87
CA ARG A 197 -14.80 -19.63 -2.67
C ARG A 197 -13.51 -20.43 -2.90
N TRP A 198 -13.47 -21.22 -3.98
CA TRP A 198 -12.31 -22.02 -4.35
C TRP A 198 -11.34 -21.28 -5.27
N GLY A 199 -11.63 -20.04 -5.68
CA GLY A 199 -10.76 -19.27 -6.58
C GLY A 199 -9.32 -19.13 -6.08
N ILE A 200 -9.14 -18.63 -4.86
CA ILE A 200 -7.80 -18.45 -4.28
C ILE A 200 -7.10 -19.79 -4.07
N PRO A 201 -7.69 -20.80 -3.38
CA PRO A 201 -7.00 -22.08 -3.17
C PRO A 201 -6.66 -22.81 -4.47
N ALA A 202 -7.59 -22.87 -5.43
CA ALA A 202 -7.37 -23.58 -6.68
C ALA A 202 -6.30 -22.89 -7.53
N LEU A 203 -6.29 -21.56 -7.58
CA LEU A 203 -5.24 -20.82 -8.29
C LEU A 203 -3.87 -21.03 -7.64
N ALA A 204 -3.78 -20.94 -6.31
CA ALA A 204 -2.53 -21.15 -5.59
C ALA A 204 -1.97 -22.55 -5.84
N ILE A 205 -2.79 -23.59 -5.68
CA ILE A 205 -2.41 -24.98 -5.95
C ILE A 205 -2.00 -25.14 -7.42
N GLY A 206 -2.81 -24.63 -8.36
CA GLY A 206 -2.53 -24.73 -9.78
C GLY A 206 -1.20 -24.08 -10.18
N LEU A 207 -0.91 -22.88 -9.65
CA LEU A 207 0.36 -22.18 -9.89
C LEU A 207 1.54 -22.94 -9.31
N VAL A 208 1.44 -23.44 -8.06
CA VAL A 208 2.52 -24.20 -7.43
C VAL A 208 2.80 -25.50 -8.18
N VAL A 209 1.75 -26.24 -8.57
CA VAL A 209 1.89 -27.49 -9.33
C VAL A 209 2.51 -27.22 -10.70
N LEU A 210 1.99 -26.22 -11.43
CA LEU A 210 2.52 -25.86 -12.75
C LEU A 210 3.98 -25.40 -12.67
N ALA A 211 4.32 -24.56 -11.69
CA ALA A 211 5.68 -24.06 -11.51
C ALA A 211 6.66 -25.20 -11.17
N ASN A 212 6.27 -26.13 -10.28
CA ASN A 212 7.09 -27.30 -9.95
C ASN A 212 7.21 -28.28 -11.11
N LEU A 213 6.15 -28.48 -11.89
CA LEU A 213 6.18 -29.35 -13.07
C LEU A 213 7.16 -28.80 -14.12
N LEU A 214 7.06 -27.52 -14.43
CA LEU A 214 7.96 -26.85 -15.39
C LEU A 214 9.42 -26.88 -14.93
N ASP A 215 9.68 -26.61 -13.65
CA ASP A 215 11.05 -26.64 -13.10
C ASP A 215 11.61 -28.06 -13.05
N LYS A 216 10.89 -29.01 -12.44
CA LYS A 216 11.43 -30.35 -12.17
C LYS A 216 11.42 -31.28 -13.37
N VAL A 217 10.43 -31.17 -14.25
CA VAL A 217 10.30 -32.07 -15.42
C VAL A 217 10.98 -31.49 -16.65
N PHE A 218 10.87 -30.18 -16.86
CA PHE A 218 11.38 -29.53 -18.07
C PHE A 218 12.58 -28.61 -17.83
N GLY A 219 13.00 -28.40 -16.58
CA GLY A 219 14.12 -27.51 -16.25
C GLY A 219 13.82 -26.01 -16.40
N TYR A 220 12.55 -25.63 -16.58
CA TYR A 220 12.15 -24.23 -16.81
C TYR A 220 11.65 -23.56 -15.53
N ARG A 221 12.49 -22.68 -14.94
CA ARG A 221 12.16 -21.90 -13.72
C ARG A 221 11.36 -20.63 -13.95
N ALA A 222 10.93 -20.39 -15.19
CA ALA A 222 10.32 -19.14 -15.63
C ALA A 222 9.16 -18.65 -14.73
N VAL A 223 8.32 -19.55 -14.21
CA VAL A 223 7.18 -19.14 -13.36
C VAL A 223 7.64 -18.60 -12.00
N TRP A 224 8.63 -19.24 -11.38
CA TRP A 224 9.19 -18.79 -10.10
C TRP A 224 9.97 -17.49 -10.27
N ASP A 225 10.76 -17.39 -11.33
CA ASP A 225 11.54 -16.20 -11.62
C ASP A 225 10.63 -15.02 -11.95
N LEU A 226 9.57 -15.24 -12.73
CA LEU A 226 8.54 -14.24 -13.02
C LEU A 226 7.88 -13.74 -11.73
N GLY A 227 7.42 -14.66 -10.86
CA GLY A 227 6.81 -14.29 -9.59
C GLY A 227 7.75 -13.51 -8.69
N ARG A 228 9.01 -13.93 -8.60
CA ARG A 228 10.06 -13.24 -7.84
C ARG A 228 10.30 -11.83 -8.37
N GLU A 229 10.51 -11.69 -9.68
CA GLU A 229 10.79 -10.39 -10.31
C GLU A 229 9.61 -9.42 -10.16
N LEU A 230 8.37 -9.88 -10.29
CA LEU A 230 7.19 -9.05 -10.01
C LEU A 230 7.21 -8.54 -8.56
N MET A 231 7.46 -9.42 -7.58
CA MET A 231 7.51 -9.02 -6.17
C MET A 231 8.68 -8.07 -5.85
N ILE A 232 9.84 -8.27 -6.49
CA ILE A 232 10.98 -7.34 -6.38
C ILE A 232 10.59 -5.97 -6.90
N ASN A 233 9.93 -5.88 -8.05
CA ASN A 233 9.49 -4.61 -8.63
C ASN A 233 8.36 -3.93 -7.83
N VAL A 234 7.48 -4.71 -7.19
CA VAL A 234 6.53 -4.19 -6.19
C VAL A 234 7.27 -3.53 -5.02
N GLY A 235 8.29 -4.18 -4.45
CA GLY A 235 9.12 -3.59 -3.39
C GLY A 235 9.85 -2.32 -3.85
N ARG A 236 10.51 -2.38 -5.01
CA ARG A 236 11.22 -1.26 -5.64
C ARG A 236 10.31 -0.10 -6.04
N SER A 237 9.00 -0.32 -6.09
CA SER A 237 8.04 0.76 -6.31
C SER A 237 7.98 1.71 -5.13
N PHE A 238 8.19 1.24 -3.88
CA PHE A 238 8.19 2.09 -2.68
C PHE A 238 9.57 2.63 -2.32
N VAL A 239 10.59 1.78 -2.41
CA VAL A 239 11.99 2.14 -2.15
C VAL A 239 12.85 1.38 -3.14
N TYR A 240 13.47 2.07 -4.09
CA TYR A 240 14.33 1.41 -5.08
C TYR A 240 15.67 1.02 -4.44
N GLY A 241 16.22 1.90 -3.58
CA GLY A 241 17.41 1.61 -2.79
C GLY A 241 18.72 1.57 -3.58
N ALA A 242 18.79 2.30 -4.70
CA ALA A 242 20.01 2.35 -5.52
C ALA A 242 21.18 2.97 -4.74
N SER A 243 22.20 2.16 -4.44
CA SER A 243 23.55 2.63 -4.12
C SER A 243 24.18 3.23 -5.39
N PRO A 244 24.88 4.38 -5.34
CA PRO A 244 25.53 4.97 -4.16
C PRO A 244 24.68 6.00 -3.37
N GLY A 245 23.41 6.24 -3.75
CA GLY A 245 22.61 7.35 -3.21
C GLY A 245 21.58 7.00 -2.12
N GLY A 246 21.55 5.77 -1.62
CA GLY A 246 20.61 5.38 -0.56
C GLY A 246 20.81 6.18 0.73
N MET A 247 19.74 6.75 1.28
CA MET A 247 19.79 7.45 2.56
C MET A 247 20.16 6.47 3.69
N ARG A 248 21.33 6.66 4.29
CA ARG A 248 21.81 5.84 5.41
C ARG A 248 21.48 6.55 6.71
N PHE A 249 20.62 5.95 7.52
CA PHE A 249 20.38 6.40 8.88
C PHE A 249 21.40 5.71 9.79
N THR A 250 22.44 6.43 10.18
CA THR A 250 23.34 5.97 11.26
C THR A 250 22.93 6.61 12.58
N PRO A 251 23.18 5.97 13.73
CA PRO A 251 22.94 6.59 15.04
C PRO A 251 23.66 7.93 15.24
N THR A 252 24.69 8.20 14.44
CA THR A 252 25.52 9.41 14.47
C THR A 252 25.10 10.47 13.45
N SER A 253 24.12 10.19 12.58
CA SER A 253 23.67 11.14 11.56
C SER A 253 22.92 12.29 12.23
N ASP A 254 23.22 13.55 11.86
CA ASP A 254 22.43 14.70 12.30
C ASP A 254 21.01 14.61 11.71
N PRO A 255 19.95 14.49 12.54
CA PRO A 255 18.57 14.41 12.06
C PRO A 255 18.16 15.60 11.18
N VAL A 256 18.74 16.79 11.40
CA VAL A 256 18.43 17.99 10.60
C VAL A 256 18.99 17.86 9.18
N GLU A 257 20.21 17.37 9.04
CA GLU A 257 20.83 17.13 7.72
C GLU A 257 20.07 16.06 6.95
N VAL A 258 19.66 14.98 7.62
CA VAL A 258 18.86 13.91 7.03
C VAL A 258 17.53 14.44 6.49
N LEU A 259 16.79 15.23 7.28
CA LEU A 259 15.54 15.83 6.83
C LEU A 259 15.74 16.80 5.66
N ARG A 260 16.83 17.57 5.66
CA ARG A 260 17.16 18.50 4.58
C ARG A 260 17.47 17.77 3.27
N ALA A 261 18.15 16.62 3.34
CA ALA A 261 18.47 15.79 2.18
C ALA A 261 17.30 14.93 1.67
N TYR A 262 16.24 14.74 2.49
CA TYR A 262 15.16 13.81 2.17
C TYR A 262 14.39 14.13 0.88
N PRO A 263 13.99 15.38 0.58
CA PRO A 263 13.25 15.67 -0.64
C PRO A 263 14.00 15.33 -1.92
N SER A 264 15.30 15.63 -1.99
CA SER A 264 16.12 15.32 -3.16
C SER A 264 16.35 13.82 -3.30
N TRP A 265 16.58 13.11 -2.19
CA TRP A 265 16.64 11.66 -2.17
C TRP A 265 15.33 11.03 -2.69
N ALA A 266 14.18 11.46 -2.17
CA ALA A 266 12.87 10.94 -2.55
C ALA A 266 12.58 11.17 -4.04
N ALA A 267 12.96 12.32 -4.59
CA ALA A 267 12.84 12.61 -6.02
C ALA A 267 13.73 11.69 -6.88
N GLY A 268 14.99 11.47 -6.47
CA GLY A 268 15.90 10.56 -7.17
C GLY A 268 15.42 9.11 -7.13
N ASP A 269 14.97 8.64 -5.97
CA ASP A 269 14.42 7.28 -5.81
C ASP A 269 13.13 7.09 -6.63
N ALA A 270 12.25 8.10 -6.65
CA ALA A 270 11.06 8.11 -7.51
C ALA A 270 11.40 7.98 -9.00
N TRP A 271 12.43 8.69 -9.46
CA TRP A 271 12.90 8.61 -10.84
C TRP A 271 13.40 7.21 -11.20
N HIS A 272 14.18 6.57 -10.33
CA HIS A 272 14.62 5.19 -10.54
C HIS A 272 13.47 4.18 -10.58
N SER A 273 12.46 4.34 -9.73
CA SER A 273 11.24 3.50 -9.79
C SER A 273 10.46 3.69 -11.10
N LEU A 274 10.42 4.92 -11.65
CA LEU A 274 9.82 5.18 -12.96
C LEU A 274 10.61 4.54 -14.10
N GLN A 275 11.95 4.59 -14.05
CA GLN A 275 12.80 3.93 -15.04
C GLN A 275 12.57 2.41 -15.09
N ALA A 276 12.25 1.78 -13.95
CA ALA A 276 11.94 0.34 -13.90
C ALA A 276 10.73 -0.04 -14.76
N LEU A 277 9.84 0.90 -15.09
CA LEU A 277 8.73 0.66 -16.01
C LEU A 277 9.19 0.37 -17.44
N ASN A 278 10.40 0.77 -17.83
CA ASN A 278 11.00 0.44 -19.12
C ASN A 278 11.57 -0.99 -19.13
N SER A 279 10.74 -1.96 -18.78
CA SER A 279 11.09 -3.38 -18.72
C SER A 279 10.14 -4.20 -19.59
N PRO A 280 10.63 -5.16 -20.39
CA PRO A 280 9.76 -6.05 -21.15
C PRO A 280 8.83 -6.86 -20.23
N LEU A 281 9.24 -7.08 -18.97
CA LEU A 281 8.42 -7.72 -17.95
C LEU A 281 7.12 -6.94 -17.69
N LEU A 282 7.16 -5.60 -17.72
CA LEU A 282 5.98 -4.77 -17.52
C LEU A 282 4.96 -5.00 -18.64
N LEU A 283 5.42 -5.08 -19.90
CA LEU A 283 4.53 -5.34 -21.03
C LEU A 283 3.82 -6.68 -20.88
N LEU A 284 4.54 -7.72 -20.45
CA LEU A 284 3.96 -9.02 -20.13
C LEU A 284 2.93 -8.91 -18.99
N ALA A 285 3.26 -8.22 -17.90
CA ALA A 285 2.36 -8.00 -16.77
C ALA A 285 1.06 -7.27 -17.20
N LEU A 286 1.17 -6.24 -18.03
CA LEU A 286 0.03 -5.51 -18.58
C LEU A 286 -0.80 -6.36 -19.54
N ALA A 287 -0.16 -7.20 -20.36
CA ALA A 287 -0.86 -8.12 -21.25
C ALA A 287 -1.69 -9.15 -20.45
N ILE A 288 -1.08 -9.80 -19.44
CA ILE A 288 -1.77 -10.74 -18.54
C ILE A 288 -2.92 -10.03 -17.83
N SER A 289 -2.68 -8.84 -17.28
CA SER A 289 -3.69 -8.01 -16.62
C SER A 289 -4.87 -7.70 -17.53
N SER A 290 -4.59 -7.30 -18.78
CA SER A 290 -5.61 -6.97 -19.79
C SER A 290 -6.48 -8.18 -20.13
N VAL A 291 -5.88 -9.37 -20.28
CA VAL A 291 -6.60 -10.62 -20.50
C VAL A 291 -7.49 -10.95 -19.30
N CYS A 292 -6.95 -10.94 -18.08
CA CYS A 292 -7.72 -11.23 -16.86
C CYS A 292 -8.88 -10.24 -16.65
N PHE A 293 -8.65 -8.96 -16.90
CA PHE A 293 -9.71 -7.95 -16.82
C PHE A 293 -10.76 -8.12 -17.92
N GLY A 294 -10.36 -8.43 -19.15
CA GLY A 294 -11.27 -8.78 -20.24
C GLY A 294 -12.14 -9.99 -19.92
N LEU A 295 -11.55 -11.02 -19.31
CA LEU A 295 -12.26 -12.20 -18.81
C LEU A 295 -13.30 -11.78 -17.75
N LEU A 296 -12.95 -10.93 -16.77
CA LEU A 296 -13.89 -10.45 -15.75
C LEU A 296 -15.08 -9.71 -16.36
N VAL A 297 -14.83 -8.83 -17.33
CA VAL A 297 -15.89 -8.11 -18.08
C VAL A 297 -16.79 -9.10 -18.82
N TRP A 298 -16.20 -10.08 -19.50
CA TRP A 298 -16.95 -11.11 -20.22
C TRP A 298 -17.79 -11.99 -19.30
N ARG A 299 -17.27 -12.38 -18.14
CA ARG A 299 -18.01 -13.14 -17.14
C ARG A 299 -19.20 -12.35 -16.62
N ARG A 300 -19.02 -11.06 -16.35
CA ARG A 300 -20.09 -10.18 -15.87
C ARG A 300 -21.20 -10.01 -16.92
N LYS A 301 -20.88 -9.97 -18.21
CA LYS A 301 -21.88 -9.91 -19.31
C LYS A 301 -22.77 -11.14 -19.41
N ARG A 302 -22.31 -12.30 -18.92
CA ARG A 302 -23.01 -13.59 -19.02
C ARG A 302 -23.77 -13.98 -17.75
N SER A 303 -23.72 -13.14 -16.72
CA SER A 303 -24.37 -13.37 -15.43
C SER A 303 -25.65 -12.57 -15.37
#